data_AF-A0A0D2ZTC1-F1
#
_entry.id   AF-A0A0D2ZTC1-F1
#
_cell.length_a   1.000
_cell.length_b   1.000
_cell.length_c   1.000
_cell.angle_alpha   90.00
_cell.angle_beta   90.00
_cell.angle_gamma   90.00
#
_symmetry.space_group_name_H-M   'P 1'
#
loop_
_entity.id
_entity.type
_entity.pdbx_description
1 polymer ?
#
loop_
_entity_poly.entity_id
_entity_poly.type
_entity_poly.pdbx_seq_one_letter_code
_entity_poly.pdbx_strand_id
1 'polypeptide(L)'
;MATPADSRAVKSLKNSEATNKFSFKKVGEKMEDTKTEVLNVFKSLEKAKAEPSEGSTFLKDRLVELRELNTAKHFTKFYEEMFPFVQTLPLIISQKEIVFSKLVSGGLHMEARLSLGAFLELIDALSRDLLDSFIP
;
A
#
# COMPACT_ATOMS: atom_id res chain seq x y z
N MET A 1 -41.60 9.04 29.11
CA MET A 1 -40.37 8.22 29.29
C MET A 1 -40.28 7.27 28.11
N ALA A 2 -39.21 7.29 27.34
CA ALA A 2 -39.03 6.34 26.23
C ALA A 2 -38.77 4.94 26.80
N THR A 3 -39.47 3.94 26.28
CA THR A 3 -39.36 2.55 26.73
C THR A 3 -38.37 1.77 25.87
N PRO A 4 -37.80 0.65 26.34
CA PRO A 4 -36.87 -0.18 25.54
C PRO A 4 -37.45 -0.67 24.21
N ALA A 5 -38.79 -0.70 24.07
CA ALA A 5 -39.50 -1.02 22.83
C ALA A 5 -39.39 0.09 21.74
N ASP A 6 -39.05 1.32 22.13
CA ASP A 6 -38.81 2.44 21.21
C ASP A 6 -37.41 2.43 20.59
N SER A 7 -36.57 1.48 21.00
CA SER A 7 -35.25 1.19 20.40
C SER A 7 -35.45 0.54 19.02
N ARG A 8 -36.00 1.31 18.06
CA ARG A 8 -36.13 0.87 16.68
C ARG A 8 -34.76 0.41 16.19
N ALA A 9 -34.73 -0.86 15.76
CA ALA A 9 -33.58 -1.54 15.20
C ALA A 9 -32.74 -0.59 14.33
N VAL A 10 -31.47 -0.43 14.70
CA VAL A 10 -30.46 0.20 13.84
C VAL A 10 -30.55 -0.51 12.50
N LYS A 11 -30.88 0.24 11.43
CA LYS A 11 -31.09 -0.26 10.06
C LYS A 11 -30.12 -1.41 9.77
N SER A 12 -30.65 -2.63 9.72
CA SER A 12 -29.88 -3.83 9.42
C SER A 12 -29.32 -3.74 8.01
N LEU A 13 -28.14 -4.34 7.81
CA LEU A 13 -27.46 -4.47 6.52
C LEU A 13 -28.43 -5.02 5.46
N LYS A 14 -28.59 -4.33 4.34
CA LYS A 14 -29.39 -4.84 3.21
C LYS A 14 -28.60 -5.96 2.51
N ASN A 15 -29.03 -7.20 2.68
CA ASN A 15 -28.55 -8.37 1.91
C ASN A 15 -29.29 -8.56 0.56
N SER A 16 -30.09 -7.59 0.12
CA SER A 16 -30.74 -7.65 -1.19
C SER A 16 -29.73 -7.34 -2.30
N GLU A 17 -29.82 -8.04 -3.43
CA GLU A 17 -29.22 -7.68 -4.74
C GLU A 17 -29.74 -6.29 -5.19
N ALA A 18 -29.29 -5.24 -4.51
CA ALA A 18 -29.86 -3.92 -4.64
C ALA A 18 -29.39 -3.23 -5.93
N THR A 19 -30.33 -2.57 -6.60
CA THR A 19 -30.14 -1.78 -7.83
C THR A 19 -29.08 -0.66 -7.70
N ASN A 20 -28.75 -0.25 -6.47
CA ASN A 20 -27.69 0.72 -6.19
C ASN A 20 -26.37 0.02 -5.85
N LYS A 21 -25.43 0.08 -6.79
CA LYS A 21 -24.07 -0.48 -6.67
C LYS A 21 -23.22 0.17 -5.59
N PHE A 22 -23.55 1.39 -5.15
CA PHE A 22 -22.81 2.13 -4.14
C PHE A 22 -23.70 2.46 -2.95
N SER A 23 -23.30 1.98 -1.77
CA SER A 23 -23.95 2.28 -0.49
C SER A 23 -22.93 2.86 0.49
N PHE A 24 -23.40 3.79 1.33
CA PHE A 24 -22.57 4.31 2.41
C PHE A 24 -22.38 3.22 3.47
N LYS A 25 -21.12 2.91 3.78
CA LYS A 25 -20.72 2.01 4.87
C LYS A 25 -20.12 2.82 6.02
N LYS A 26 -20.51 2.48 7.25
CA LYS A 26 -19.91 3.08 8.46
C LYS A 26 -18.46 2.62 8.61
N VAL A 27 -17.67 3.35 9.39
CA VAL A 27 -16.25 3.03 9.63
C VAL A 27 -16.08 1.62 10.20
N GLY A 28 -16.89 1.21 11.17
CA GLY A 28 -16.83 -0.15 11.74
C GLY A 28 -17.16 -1.25 10.73
N GLU A 29 -18.18 -1.03 9.88
CA GLU A 29 -18.53 -1.97 8.79
C GLU A 29 -17.39 -2.07 7.77
N LYS A 30 -16.79 -0.94 7.40
CA LYS A 30 -15.61 -0.92 6.51
C LYS A 30 -14.43 -1.68 7.10
N MET A 31 -14.16 -1.55 8.39
CA MET A 31 -13.05 -2.26 9.04
C MET A 31 -13.25 -3.79 9.03
N GLU A 32 -14.47 -4.27 9.28
CA GLU A 32 -14.76 -5.71 9.21
C GLU A 32 -14.67 -6.24 7.77
N ASP A 33 -15.17 -5.48 6.79
CA ASP A 33 -15.00 -5.80 5.37
C ASP A 33 -13.51 -5.87 4.99
N THR A 34 -12.72 -4.85 5.35
CA THR A 34 -11.27 -4.81 5.08
C THR A 34 -10.52 -5.93 5.79
N LYS A 35 -10.88 -6.27 7.04
CA LYS A 35 -10.29 -7.42 7.75
C LYS A 35 -10.55 -8.72 7.02
N THR A 36 -11.76 -8.91 6.52
CA THR A 36 -12.16 -10.08 5.74
C THR A 36 -11.43 -10.11 4.40
N GLU A 37 -11.31 -8.97 3.72
CA GLU A 37 -10.51 -8.83 2.50
C GLU A 37 -9.04 -9.14 2.76
N VAL A 38 -8.39 -8.52 3.74
CA VAL A 38 -6.96 -8.76 4.09
C VAL A 38 -6.70 -10.24 4.41
N LEU A 39 -7.59 -10.90 5.15
CA LEU A 39 -7.50 -12.35 5.41
C LEU A 39 -7.67 -13.19 4.13
N ASN A 40 -8.47 -12.73 3.17
CA ASN A 40 -8.67 -13.37 1.87
C ASN A 40 -7.62 -12.96 0.81
N VAL A 41 -6.84 -11.89 1.05
CA VAL A 41 -5.84 -11.26 0.17
C VAL A 41 -4.50 -12.02 0.12
N PHE A 42 -4.41 -13.20 0.73
CA PHE A 42 -3.53 -14.24 0.18
C PHE A 42 -3.85 -14.58 -1.30
N LYS A 43 -4.95 -14.04 -1.85
CA LYS A 43 -5.23 -13.89 -3.28
C LYS A 43 -5.07 -12.42 -3.72
N SER A 44 -3.84 -11.93 -3.86
CA SER A 44 -3.61 -10.79 -4.76
C SER A 44 -4.14 -11.17 -6.16
N LEU A 45 -4.85 -10.25 -6.83
CA LEU A 45 -5.41 -10.50 -8.18
C LEU A 45 -4.29 -10.85 -9.18
N GLU A 46 -3.11 -10.25 -8.99
CA GLU A 46 -1.87 -10.65 -9.63
C GLU A 46 -1.04 -11.52 -8.68
N LYS A 47 -0.60 -12.69 -9.15
CA LYS A 47 0.38 -13.50 -8.43
C LYS A 47 1.63 -12.64 -8.20
N ALA A 48 2.14 -12.63 -6.98
CA ALA A 48 3.41 -11.97 -6.68
C ALA A 48 4.48 -12.42 -7.69
N LYS A 49 5.10 -11.46 -8.40
CA LYS A 49 6.18 -11.76 -9.34
C LYS A 49 7.29 -12.50 -8.58
N ALA A 50 7.66 -13.68 -9.08
CA ALA A 50 8.70 -14.51 -8.46
C ALA A 50 10.11 -13.96 -8.71
N GLU A 51 10.29 -13.29 -9.85
CA GLU A 51 11.54 -12.67 -10.29
C GLU A 51 11.25 -11.25 -10.79
N PRO A 52 12.22 -10.31 -10.67
CA PRO A 52 12.10 -8.99 -11.26
C PRO A 52 12.23 -9.08 -12.79
N SER A 53 11.92 -7.98 -13.48
CA SER A 53 12.11 -7.88 -14.94
C SER A 53 13.60 -8.06 -15.30
N GLU A 54 13.88 -8.55 -16.50
CA GLU A 54 15.24 -8.94 -16.93
C GLU A 54 16.24 -7.78 -16.76
N GLY A 55 17.26 -7.97 -15.90
CA GLY A 55 18.28 -6.96 -15.59
C GLY A 55 17.81 -5.81 -14.68
N SER A 56 16.63 -5.93 -14.06
CA SER A 56 16.06 -4.97 -13.12
C SER A 56 15.99 -5.52 -11.69
N THR A 57 15.42 -4.74 -10.77
CA THR A 57 15.19 -5.14 -9.37
C THR A 57 13.72 -4.94 -9.00
N PHE A 58 13.26 -5.60 -7.92
CA PHE A 58 11.86 -5.46 -7.49
C PHE A 58 11.55 -4.01 -7.15
N LEU A 59 12.45 -3.33 -6.46
CA LEU A 59 12.30 -1.94 -6.08
C LEU A 59 12.23 -1.01 -7.29
N LYS A 60 13.08 -1.22 -8.30
CA LYS A 60 13.11 -0.40 -9.51
C LYS A 60 11.84 -0.56 -10.33
N ASP A 61 11.42 -1.80 -10.56
CA ASP A 61 10.19 -2.10 -11.29
C ASP A 61 9.00 -1.47 -10.59
N ARG A 62 8.91 -1.64 -9.26
CA ARG A 62 7.80 -1.07 -8.50
C ARG A 62 7.83 0.46 -8.46
N LEU A 63 9.00 1.07 -8.39
CA LEU A 63 9.15 2.52 -8.42
C LEU A 63 8.68 3.13 -9.75
N VAL A 64 8.94 2.45 -10.87
CA VAL A 64 8.48 2.89 -12.20
C VAL A 64 6.96 2.68 -12.34
N GLU A 65 6.44 1.52 -11.96
CA GLU A 65 4.99 1.25 -11.97
C GLU A 65 4.23 2.29 -11.13
N LEU A 66 4.73 2.59 -9.92
CA LEU A 66 4.10 3.56 -9.02
C LEU A 66 4.23 5.00 -9.51
N ARG A 67 5.24 5.34 -10.33
CA ARG A 67 5.32 6.65 -10.98
C ARG A 67 4.17 6.87 -11.96
N GLU A 68 3.73 5.83 -12.64
CA GLU A 68 2.60 5.91 -13.57
C GLU A 68 1.26 6.00 -12.81
N LEU A 69 1.17 5.35 -11.65
CA LEU A 69 -0.05 5.28 -10.84
C LEU A 69 -0.20 6.44 -9.84
N ASN A 70 0.90 7.02 -9.34
CA ASN A 70 0.90 7.99 -8.26
C ASN A 70 1.45 9.35 -8.70
N THR A 71 0.55 10.34 -8.75
CA THR A 71 0.85 11.73 -9.14
C THR A 71 0.92 12.68 -7.94
N ALA A 72 0.96 12.17 -6.70
CA ALA A 72 1.03 13.01 -5.53
C ALA A 72 2.42 13.62 -5.37
N LYS A 73 2.46 14.91 -4.99
CA LYS A 73 3.66 15.73 -4.87
C LYS A 73 4.81 15.06 -4.11
N HIS A 74 4.52 14.44 -2.97
CA HIS A 74 5.53 13.79 -2.13
C HIS A 74 6.16 12.59 -2.86
N PHE A 75 5.36 11.80 -3.56
CA PHE A 75 5.84 10.69 -4.36
C PHE A 75 6.69 11.15 -5.54
N THR A 76 6.24 12.18 -6.28
CA THR A 76 7.01 12.70 -7.42
C THR A 76 8.39 13.20 -6.99
N LYS A 77 8.46 13.97 -5.89
CA LYS A 77 9.74 14.43 -5.34
C LYS A 77 10.62 13.26 -4.88
N PHE A 78 10.03 12.28 -4.21
CA PHE A 78 10.74 11.09 -3.78
C PHE A 78 11.31 10.30 -4.96
N TYR A 79 10.52 10.13 -6.04
CA TYR A 79 10.96 9.45 -7.25
C TYR A 79 12.20 10.12 -7.85
N GLU A 80 12.18 11.45 -8.01
CA GLU A 80 13.30 12.22 -8.54
C GLU A 80 14.57 12.07 -7.69
N GLU A 81 14.44 12.07 -6.37
CA GLU A 81 15.57 11.90 -5.45
C GLU A 81 16.10 10.46 -5.45
N MET A 82 15.23 9.46 -5.54
CA MET A 82 15.59 8.05 -5.33
C MET A 82 15.97 7.28 -6.59
N PHE A 83 15.49 7.70 -7.76
CA PHE A 83 15.74 7.03 -9.02
C PHE A 83 17.22 6.71 -9.30
N PRO A 84 18.20 7.60 -8.98
CA PRO A 84 19.62 7.31 -9.19
C PRO A 84 20.15 6.13 -8.35
N PHE A 85 19.56 5.88 -7.17
CA PHE A 85 20.07 4.91 -6.20
C PHE A 85 19.51 3.50 -6.39
N VAL A 86 18.46 3.34 -7.20
CA VAL A 86 17.74 2.07 -7.38
C VAL A 86 18.00 1.44 -8.75
N GLN A 87 19.04 1.87 -9.46
CA GLN A 87 19.29 1.42 -10.84
C GLN A 87 19.65 -0.07 -10.95
N THR A 88 20.39 -0.59 -9.97
CA THR A 88 20.91 -1.96 -9.94
C THR A 88 20.93 -2.51 -8.52
N LEU A 89 20.89 -3.84 -8.39
CA LEU A 89 20.90 -4.51 -7.08
C LEU A 89 22.15 -4.19 -6.23
N PRO A 90 23.39 -4.18 -6.77
CA PRO A 90 24.57 -3.82 -5.98
C PRO A 90 24.50 -2.40 -5.42
N LEU A 91 23.90 -1.47 -6.17
CA LEU A 91 23.73 -0.08 -5.73
C LEU A 91 22.73 0.01 -4.58
N ILE A 92 21.62 -0.72 -4.67
CA ILE A 92 20.61 -0.81 -3.61
C ILE A 92 21.23 -1.38 -2.33
N ILE A 93 22.01 -2.46 -2.44
CA ILE A 93 22.68 -3.07 -1.27
C ILE A 93 23.66 -2.07 -0.65
N SER A 94 24.47 -1.37 -1.46
CA SER A 94 25.44 -0.40 -0.97
C SER A 94 24.79 0.82 -0.32
N GLN A 95 23.62 1.25 -0.79
CA GLN A 95 22.93 2.47 -0.36
C GLN A 95 21.69 2.17 0.50
N LYS A 96 21.56 0.95 1.02
CA LYS A 96 20.34 0.46 1.71
C LYS A 96 19.89 1.38 2.84
N GLU A 97 20.83 1.92 3.61
CA GLU A 97 20.54 2.84 4.73
C GLU A 97 19.93 4.16 4.24
N ILE A 98 20.43 4.70 3.12
CA ILE A 98 19.92 5.93 2.52
C ILE A 98 18.52 5.68 1.96
N VAL A 99 18.35 4.58 1.22
CA VAL A 99 17.07 4.19 0.63
C VAL A 99 16.01 4.00 1.71
N PHE A 100 16.33 3.25 2.76
CA PHE A 100 15.41 3.00 3.87
C PHE A 100 15.07 4.27 4.64
N SER A 101 16.08 5.07 4.99
CA SER A 101 15.87 6.35 5.69
C SER A 101 14.96 7.29 4.89
N LYS A 102 15.15 7.39 3.57
CA LYS A 102 14.30 8.21 2.70
C LYS A 102 12.87 7.68 2.56
N LEU A 103 12.67 6.37 2.47
CA LEU A 103 11.34 5.75 2.45
C LEU A 103 10.56 6.07 3.73
N VAL A 104 11.21 5.89 4.89
CA VAL A 104 10.59 6.09 6.20
C VAL A 104 10.33 7.58 6.44
N SER A 105 11.35 8.43 6.30
CA SER A 105 11.24 9.87 6.60
C SER A 105 10.42 10.65 5.57
N GLY A 106 10.48 10.28 4.30
CA GLY A 106 9.82 11.00 3.21
C GLY A 106 8.40 10.54 2.89
N GLY A 107 8.00 9.36 3.38
CA GLY A 107 6.74 8.73 3.01
C GLY A 107 5.78 8.41 4.16
N LEU A 108 6.31 8.04 5.33
CA LEU A 108 5.51 7.64 6.48
C LEU A 108 5.11 8.83 7.35
N HIS A 109 4.48 9.83 6.74
CA HIS A 109 3.95 11.01 7.44
C HIS A 109 2.58 11.44 6.90
N MET A 110 1.81 12.14 7.74
CA MET A 110 0.41 12.47 7.43
C MET A 110 0.23 13.41 6.22
N GLU A 111 1.21 14.28 5.95
CA GLU A 111 1.17 15.15 4.76
C GLU A 111 1.28 14.32 3.45
N ALA A 112 1.94 13.17 3.48
CA ALA A 112 2.08 12.24 2.36
C ALA A 112 0.98 11.18 2.32
N ARG A 113 -0.17 11.40 2.98
CA ARG A 113 -1.29 10.42 3.04
C ARG A 113 -1.74 9.86 1.69
N LEU A 114 -1.63 10.64 0.61
CA LEU A 114 -1.99 10.22 -0.76
C LEU A 114 -0.92 9.35 -1.42
N SER A 115 0.30 9.38 -0.89
CA SER A 115 1.44 8.59 -1.34
C SER A 115 1.73 7.40 -0.42
N LEU A 116 1.10 7.34 0.76
CA LEU A 116 1.41 6.36 1.80
C LEU A 116 1.34 4.91 1.31
N GLY A 117 0.31 4.57 0.51
CA GLY A 117 0.18 3.23 -0.08
C GLY A 117 1.39 2.88 -0.96
N ALA A 118 1.82 3.81 -1.82
CA ALA A 118 2.99 3.63 -2.67
C ALA A 118 4.28 3.43 -1.86
N PHE A 119 4.44 4.16 -0.76
CA PHE A 119 5.60 3.98 0.13
C PHE A 119 5.62 2.61 0.81
N LEU A 120 4.47 2.10 1.26
CA LEU A 120 4.36 0.77 1.87
C LEU A 120 4.69 -0.34 0.85
N GLU A 121 4.23 -0.19 -0.40
CA GLU A 121 4.55 -1.13 -1.47
C GLU A 121 6.04 -1.10 -1.86
N LEU A 122 6.67 0.08 -1.84
CA LEU A 122 8.11 0.19 -2.06
C LEU A 122 8.92 -0.44 -0.93
N ILE A 123 8.44 -0.37 0.32
CA ILE A 123 9.06 -1.07 1.45
C ILE A 123 8.96 -2.59 1.25
N ASP A 124 7.81 -3.11 0.81
CA ASP A 124 7.67 -4.54 0.45
C ASP A 124 8.66 -4.92 -0.65
N ALA A 125 8.74 -4.14 -1.73
CA ALA A 125 9.68 -4.39 -2.83
C ALA A 125 11.14 -4.37 -2.37
N LEU A 126 11.53 -3.42 -1.50
CA LEU A 126 12.87 -3.35 -0.92
C LEU A 126 13.17 -4.58 -0.06
N SER A 127 12.19 -5.06 0.72
CA SER A 127 12.36 -6.26 1.55
C SER A 127 12.60 -7.52 0.71
N ARG A 128 12.01 -7.60 -0.48
CA ARG A 128 12.24 -8.69 -1.44
C ARG A 128 13.63 -8.62 -2.07
N ASP A 129 14.13 -7.42 -2.36
CA ASP A 129 15.47 -7.22 -2.91
C ASP A 129 16.56 -7.54 -1.86
N LEU A 130 16.35 -7.18 -0.59
CA LEU A 130 17.37 -7.32 0.47
C LEU A 130 17.28 -8.62 1.26
N LEU A 131 16.12 -9.29 1.31
CA LEU A 131 15.88 -10.53 2.07
C LEU A 131 16.47 -10.47 3.48
N ASP A 132 17.41 -11.35 3.82
CA ASP A 132 18.05 -11.43 5.14
C ASP A 132 18.83 -10.17 5.52
N SER A 133 19.24 -9.36 4.53
CA SER A 133 19.98 -8.10 4.76
C SER A 133 19.09 -6.89 5.01
N PHE A 134 17.76 -7.08 5.04
CA PHE A 134 16.78 -6.01 5.24
C PHE A 134 16.73 -5.50 6.69
N ILE A 135 16.89 -6.41 7.66
CA ILE A 135 16.95 -6.08 9.09
C ILE A 135 18.45 -6.01 9.48
N PRO A 136 18.88 -5.03 10.29
CA PRO A 136 20.26 -4.92 10.75
C PRO A 136 20.73 -6.13 11.57
#